data_AF-A0A920NF26-F1
#
_entry.id   AF-A0A920NF26-F1
#
_cell.length_a   1.000
_cell.length_b   1.000
_cell.length_c   1.000
_cell.angle_alpha   90.00
_cell.angle_beta   90.00
_cell.angle_gamma   90.00
#
_symmetry.space_group_name_H-M   'P 1'
#
loop_
_entity.id
_entity.type
_entity.pdbx_description
1 polymer ?
#
loop_
_entity_poly.entity_id
_entity_poly.type
_entity_poly.pdbx_seq_one_letter_code
_entity_poly.pdbx_strand_id
1 'polypeptide(L)'
;MVDCLFDALFEDRQVFIVGNGGSASTASHMMNDLSKLTIRSGQPRYRAIALTDNMPLITAWGNDVSYDSVFVEPLRNLMRPADILVAISTSGNSSNILSAVTCAHEEFSGTVIAITGNQGGVLADVADLVVRIPSEHMVIRRMVT
;
A
#
# COMPACT_ATOMS: atom_id res chain seq x y z
N MET A 1 4.59 4.59 11.91
CA MET A 1 3.37 4.30 11.13
C MET A 1 2.15 5.00 11.73
N VAL A 2 1.78 4.71 12.98
CA VAL A 2 0.56 5.28 13.60
C VAL A 2 0.57 6.81 13.58
N ASP A 3 1.67 7.43 14.02
CA ASP A 3 1.77 8.89 14.04
C ASP A 3 1.65 9.50 12.63
N CYS A 4 2.35 8.93 11.64
CA CYS A 4 2.27 9.36 10.24
C CYS A 4 0.83 9.30 9.67
N LEU A 5 0.07 8.23 9.98
CA LEU A 5 -1.34 8.14 9.59
C LEU A 5 -2.19 9.13 10.38
N PHE A 6 -1.91 9.32 11.67
CA PHE A 6 -2.63 10.28 12.50
C PHE A 6 -2.45 11.71 12.00
N ASP A 7 -1.24 12.11 11.61
CA ASP A 7 -0.96 13.42 11.04
C ASP A 7 -1.68 13.62 9.70
N ALA A 8 -1.71 12.57 8.86
CA ALA A 8 -2.42 12.59 7.58
C ALA A 8 -3.90 12.93 7.69
N LEU A 9 -4.55 12.52 8.79
CA LEU A 9 -5.95 12.82 9.08
C LEU A 9 -6.21 14.33 9.22
N PHE A 10 -5.28 15.07 9.84
CA PHE A 10 -5.43 16.49 10.09
C PHE A 10 -4.85 17.37 8.98
N GLU A 11 -3.97 16.81 8.16
CA GLU A 11 -3.28 17.52 7.08
C GLU A 11 -3.93 17.32 5.69
N ASP A 12 -5.13 16.71 5.63
CA ASP A 12 -5.86 16.42 4.39
C ASP A 12 -5.06 15.62 3.36
N ARG A 13 -4.15 14.76 3.84
CA ARG A 13 -3.38 13.84 3.03
C ARG A 13 -4.22 12.60 2.71
N GLN A 14 -4.06 12.08 1.51
CA GLN A 14 -4.73 10.85 1.08
C GLN A 14 -3.82 9.64 1.32
N VAL A 15 -4.42 8.55 1.80
CA VAL A 15 -3.75 7.27 2.05
C VAL A 15 -4.13 6.30 0.94
N PHE A 16 -3.15 5.92 0.12
CA PHE A 16 -3.27 4.88 -0.88
C PHE A 16 -2.75 3.57 -0.30
N ILE A 17 -3.45 2.46 -0.55
CA ILE A 17 -3.07 1.15 -0.02
C ILE A 17 -3.02 0.15 -1.16
N VAL A 18 -1.89 -0.58 -1.25
CA VAL A 18 -1.61 -1.54 -2.33
C VAL A 18 -1.12 -2.85 -1.75
N GLY A 19 -1.39 -3.95 -2.48
CA GLY A 19 -0.92 -5.28 -2.11
C GLY A 19 -1.37 -6.32 -3.13
N ASN A 20 -0.72 -7.49 -3.13
CA ASN A 20 -1.02 -8.60 -4.04
C ASN A 20 -1.62 -9.80 -3.27
N GLY A 21 -2.56 -10.52 -3.90
CA GLY A 21 -3.15 -11.74 -3.32
C GLY A 21 -3.80 -11.48 -1.95
N GLY A 22 -3.43 -12.25 -0.92
CA GLY A 22 -3.93 -12.01 0.45
C GLY A 22 -3.56 -10.62 1.02
N SER A 23 -2.46 -10.03 0.54
CA SER A 23 -2.11 -8.64 0.89
C SER A 23 -3.07 -7.65 0.24
N ALA A 24 -3.66 -7.98 -0.92
CA ALA A 24 -4.69 -7.15 -1.54
C ALA A 24 -5.97 -7.11 -0.69
N SER A 25 -6.41 -8.27 -0.16
CA SER A 25 -7.54 -8.30 0.77
C SER A 25 -7.26 -7.51 2.05
N THR A 26 -6.01 -7.56 2.53
CA THR A 26 -5.58 -6.76 3.69
C THR A 26 -5.59 -5.25 3.37
N ALA A 27 -5.18 -4.86 2.16
CA ALA A 27 -5.23 -3.49 1.68
C ALA A 27 -6.66 -2.94 1.67
N SER A 28 -7.60 -3.67 1.06
CA SER A 28 -9.01 -3.33 1.04
C SER A 28 -9.62 -3.23 2.43
N HIS A 29 -9.29 -4.18 3.32
CA HIS A 29 -9.77 -4.16 4.70
C HIS A 29 -9.22 -2.97 5.50
N MET A 30 -7.93 -2.66 5.34
CA MET A 30 -7.33 -1.49 5.98
C MET A 30 -7.98 -0.19 5.50
N MET A 31 -8.26 -0.05 4.20
CA MET A 31 -9.01 1.09 3.68
C MET A 31 -10.41 1.19 4.31
N ASN A 32 -11.13 0.07 4.41
CA ASN A 32 -12.43 0.01 5.07
C ASN A 32 -12.36 0.50 6.53
N ASP A 33 -11.37 0.03 7.28
CA ASP A 33 -11.22 0.38 8.69
C ASP A 33 -10.85 1.85 8.87
N LEU A 34 -9.93 2.37 8.05
CA LEU A 34 -9.61 3.79 8.02
C LEU A 34 -10.82 4.65 7.66
N SER A 35 -11.70 4.17 6.78
CA SER A 35 -12.88 4.92 6.32
C SER A 35 -14.04 4.88 7.31
N LYS A 36 -14.20 3.78 8.05
CA LYS A 36 -15.39 3.54 8.90
C LYS A 36 -15.08 3.55 10.40
N LEU A 37 -14.02 2.89 10.86
CA LEU A 37 -13.78 2.66 12.29
C LEU A 37 -13.10 3.84 12.98
N THR A 38 -12.51 4.75 12.21
CA THR A 38 -11.80 5.93 12.74
C THR A 38 -12.72 7.14 12.95
N ILE A 39 -13.99 7.09 12.51
CA ILE A 39 -14.90 8.24 12.54
C ILE A 39 -15.16 8.68 13.99
N ARG A 40 -14.89 9.95 14.26
CA ARG A 40 -15.21 10.62 15.52
C ARG A 40 -15.94 11.93 15.26
N SER A 41 -16.91 12.26 16.10
CA SER A 41 -17.66 13.51 15.99
C SER A 41 -16.72 14.71 16.15
N GLY A 42 -16.87 15.72 15.29
CA GLY A 42 -16.06 16.93 15.30
C GLY A 42 -14.61 16.77 14.79
N GLN A 43 -14.23 15.59 14.28
CA GLN A 43 -12.92 15.34 13.68
C GLN A 43 -13.03 15.18 12.16
N PRO A 44 -11.95 15.49 11.40
CA PRO A 44 -11.87 15.14 9.99
C PRO A 44 -11.96 13.62 9.77
N ARG A 45 -12.12 13.20 8.52
CA ARG A 45 -12.17 11.79 8.11
C ARG A 45 -10.96 11.46 7.26
N TYR A 46 -10.49 10.22 7.37
CA TYR A 46 -9.46 9.74 6.46
C TYR A 46 -9.95 9.76 5.02
N ARG A 47 -9.08 10.26 4.13
CA ARG A 47 -9.18 10.01 2.69
C ARG A 47 -8.34 8.79 2.40
N ALA A 48 -8.98 7.64 2.22
CA ALA A 48 -8.28 6.37 1.98
C ALA A 48 -8.82 5.68 0.73
N ILE A 49 -7.93 5.12 -0.08
CA ILE A 49 -8.28 4.32 -1.26
C ILE A 49 -7.38 3.08 -1.30
N ALA A 50 -8.00 1.90 -1.41
CA ALA A 50 -7.30 0.68 -1.78
C ALA A 50 -7.32 0.55 -3.31
N LEU A 51 -6.15 0.54 -3.94
CA LEU A 51 -6.05 0.43 -5.40
C LEU A 51 -6.29 -1.00 -5.90
N THR A 52 -6.61 -1.92 -4.99
CA THR A 52 -6.89 -3.33 -5.23
C THR A 52 -8.38 -3.61 -5.52
N ASP A 53 -9.27 -2.63 -5.33
CA ASP A 53 -10.72 -2.87 -5.35
C ASP A 53 -11.38 -2.69 -6.73
N ASN A 54 -10.77 -1.91 -7.63
CA ASN A 54 -11.33 -1.67 -8.96
C ASN A 54 -10.84 -2.72 -9.96
N MET A 55 -11.50 -3.88 -9.98
CA MET A 55 -11.10 -5.01 -10.82
C MET A 55 -11.04 -4.66 -12.33
N PRO A 56 -12.03 -3.97 -12.93
CA PRO A 56 -11.93 -3.54 -14.33
C PRO A 56 -10.66 -2.74 -14.62
N LEU A 57 -10.30 -1.79 -13.74
CA LEU A 57 -9.11 -0.96 -13.90
C LEU A 57 -7.81 -1.78 -13.77
N ILE A 58 -7.74 -2.70 -12.82
CA ILE A 58 -6.61 -3.63 -12.65
C ILE A 58 -6.44 -4.48 -13.91
N THR A 59 -7.53 -5.05 -14.43
CA THR A 59 -7.47 -5.90 -15.62
C THR A 59 -7.12 -5.11 -16.88
N ALA A 60 -7.58 -3.87 -17.02
CA ALA A 60 -7.25 -3.02 -18.16
C ALA A 60 -5.74 -2.69 -18.19
N TRP A 61 -5.18 -2.18 -17.07
CA TRP A 61 -3.74 -1.91 -17.00
C TRP A 61 -2.88 -3.16 -17.14
N GLY A 62 -3.30 -4.26 -16.48
CA GLY A 62 -2.59 -5.52 -16.54
C GLY A 62 -2.55 -6.14 -17.93
N ASN A 63 -3.64 -6.02 -18.71
CA ASN A 63 -3.75 -6.57 -20.06
C ASN A 63 -3.15 -5.65 -21.13
N ASP A 64 -3.45 -4.36 -21.08
CA ASP A 64 -3.16 -3.42 -22.17
C ASP A 64 -1.74 -2.84 -22.08
N VAL A 65 -1.12 -2.86 -20.89
CA VAL A 65 0.21 -2.28 -20.65
C VAL A 65 1.16 -3.27 -19.97
N SER A 66 0.93 -3.56 -18.70
CA SER A 66 1.73 -4.49 -17.90
C SER A 66 1.08 -4.67 -16.53
N TYR A 67 1.25 -5.84 -15.92
CA TYR A 67 0.85 -6.01 -14.52
C TYR A 67 1.64 -5.11 -13.56
N ASP A 68 2.81 -4.60 -13.96
CA ASP A 68 3.56 -3.60 -13.20
C ASP A 68 2.86 -2.24 -13.15
N SER A 69 1.95 -1.97 -14.10
CA SER A 69 1.23 -0.69 -14.23
C SER A 69 -0.01 -0.59 -13.34
N VAL A 70 -0.48 -1.70 -12.76
CA VAL A 70 -1.82 -1.79 -12.12
C VAL A 70 -2.00 -0.88 -10.91
N PHE A 71 -0.91 -0.47 -10.23
CA PHE A 71 -0.95 0.45 -9.10
C PHE A 71 -0.37 1.82 -9.42
N VAL A 72 0.68 1.89 -10.22
CA VAL A 72 1.35 3.15 -10.56
C VAL A 72 0.45 4.08 -11.39
N GLU A 73 -0.31 3.56 -12.35
CA GLU A 73 -1.16 4.43 -13.19
C GLU A 73 -2.37 5.01 -12.42
N PRO A 74 -3.08 4.24 -11.58
CA PRO A 74 -4.07 4.83 -10.67
C PRO A 74 -3.46 5.82 -9.67
N LEU A 75 -2.23 5.59 -9.19
CA LEU A 75 -1.54 6.56 -8.35
C LEU A 75 -1.30 7.87 -9.10
N ARG A 76 -0.77 7.83 -10.32
CA ARG A 76 -0.53 9.03 -11.15
C ARG A 76 -1.79 9.87 -11.35
N ASN A 77 -2.94 9.22 -11.44
CA ASN A 77 -4.22 9.91 -11.61
C ASN A 77 -4.72 10.63 -10.34
N LEU A 78 -4.35 10.15 -9.16
CA LEU A 78 -5.04 10.52 -7.90
C LEU A 78 -4.13 11.11 -6.83
N MET A 79 -2.86 10.71 -6.80
CA MET A 79 -1.92 11.07 -5.75
C MET A 79 -1.52 12.54 -5.86
N ARG A 80 -1.34 13.17 -4.70
CA ARG A 80 -0.86 14.54 -4.54
C ARG A 80 0.43 14.55 -3.73
N PRO A 81 1.19 15.65 -3.79
CA PRO A 81 2.34 15.80 -2.93
C PRO A 81 2.02 15.59 -1.45
N ALA A 82 2.94 14.92 -0.75
CA ALA A 82 2.83 14.54 0.66
C ALA A 82 1.76 13.49 1.02
N ASP A 83 1.00 12.96 0.04
CA ASP A 83 0.15 11.79 0.25
C ASP A 83 0.97 10.55 0.68
N ILE A 84 0.27 9.56 1.24
CA ILE A 84 0.88 8.36 1.80
C ILE A 84 0.56 7.16 0.92
N LEU A 85 1.57 6.36 0.61
CA LEU A 85 1.41 5.02 0.05
C LEU A 85 1.73 3.97 1.11
N VAL A 86 0.75 3.14 1.47
CA VAL A 86 0.94 1.95 2.29
C VAL A 86 1.09 0.74 1.36
N ALA A 87 2.29 0.17 1.30
CA ALA A 87 2.65 -0.95 0.47
C ALA A 87 2.73 -2.25 1.29
N ILE A 88 1.82 -3.18 1.04
CA ILE A 88 1.76 -4.48 1.73
C ILE A 88 2.30 -5.57 0.80
N SER A 89 3.48 -6.10 1.14
CA SER A 89 4.09 -7.19 0.38
C SER A 89 4.88 -8.13 1.29
N THR A 90 4.43 -9.38 1.41
CA THR A 90 5.11 -10.37 2.26
C THR A 90 6.54 -10.65 1.81
N SER A 91 6.81 -10.67 0.50
CA SER A 91 8.17 -10.88 -0.04
C SER A 91 8.99 -9.60 -0.10
N GLY A 92 8.33 -8.44 -0.21
CA GLY A 92 8.97 -7.15 -0.44
C GLY A 92 9.57 -6.96 -1.84
N ASN A 93 9.32 -7.88 -2.78
CA ASN A 93 9.98 -7.92 -4.09
C ASN A 93 9.00 -7.91 -5.27
N SER A 94 7.71 -7.62 -5.03
CA SER A 94 6.73 -7.53 -6.10
C SER A 94 7.00 -6.29 -6.97
N SER A 95 7.29 -6.49 -8.25
CA SER A 95 7.63 -5.42 -9.20
C SER A 95 6.55 -4.34 -9.28
N ASN A 96 5.28 -4.71 -9.39
CA ASN A 96 4.16 -3.77 -9.41
C ASN A 96 4.02 -2.90 -8.15
N ILE A 97 4.43 -3.40 -6.98
CA ILE A 97 4.48 -2.63 -5.73
C ILE A 97 5.69 -1.71 -5.74
N LEU A 98 6.86 -2.19 -6.17
CA LEU A 98 8.07 -1.37 -6.27
C LEU A 98 7.88 -0.21 -7.27
N SER A 99 7.23 -0.44 -8.41
CA SER A 99 6.86 0.61 -9.36
C SER A 99 5.98 1.68 -8.73
N ALA A 100 5.02 1.29 -7.88
CA ALA A 100 4.18 2.24 -7.15
C ALA A 100 4.98 3.06 -6.13
N VAL A 101 5.93 2.43 -5.44
CA VAL A 101 6.84 3.11 -4.50
C VAL A 101 7.73 4.12 -5.21
N THR A 102 8.37 3.71 -6.30
CA THR A 102 9.19 4.61 -7.14
C THR A 102 8.36 5.81 -7.60
N CYS A 103 7.15 5.59 -8.10
CA CYS A 103 6.26 6.67 -8.50
C CYS A 103 5.90 7.61 -7.33
N ALA A 104 5.51 7.06 -6.18
CA ALA A 104 5.18 7.85 -5.00
C ALA A 104 6.35 8.75 -4.57
N HIS A 105 7.57 8.24 -4.55
CA HIS A 105 8.75 9.02 -4.19
C HIS A 105 9.14 10.04 -5.27
N GLU A 106 9.35 9.58 -6.50
CA GLU A 106 9.98 10.38 -7.55
C GLU A 106 9.04 11.43 -8.15
N GLU A 107 7.75 11.10 -8.30
CA GLU A 107 6.79 11.99 -8.98
C GLU A 107 6.00 12.85 -7.99
N PHE A 108 5.79 12.36 -6.77
CA PHE A 108 4.90 13.02 -5.80
C PHE A 108 5.61 13.45 -4.51
N SER A 109 6.86 13.05 -4.26
CA SER A 109 7.49 13.25 -2.93
C SER A 109 6.58 12.74 -1.80
N GLY A 110 5.88 11.63 -2.07
CA GLY A 110 4.98 10.97 -1.14
C GLY A 110 5.73 10.19 -0.07
N THR A 111 5.06 9.89 1.03
CA THR A 111 5.61 9.05 2.10
C THR A 111 5.20 7.59 1.87
N VAL A 112 6.15 6.67 1.97
CA VAL A 112 5.93 5.24 1.77
C VAL A 112 6.05 4.49 3.09
N ILE A 113 4.98 3.77 3.44
CA ILE A 113 4.95 2.85 4.57
C ILE A 113 4.92 1.42 4.04
N ALA A 114 5.94 0.64 4.36
CA ALA A 114 6.03 -0.78 3.99
C ALA A 114 5.54 -1.68 5.12
N ILE A 115 4.68 -2.64 4.79
CA ILE A 115 4.33 -3.78 5.65
C ILE A 115 4.83 -5.04 4.98
N THR A 116 5.83 -5.68 5.58
CA THR A 116 6.57 -6.79 4.95
C THR A 116 6.70 -7.99 5.88
N GLY A 117 6.97 -9.16 5.29
CA GLY A 117 7.39 -10.36 6.01
C GLY A 117 8.83 -10.72 5.69
N ASN A 118 9.28 -11.90 6.14
CA ASN A 118 10.59 -12.46 5.83
C ASN A 118 11.73 -11.47 6.14
N GLN A 119 12.67 -11.29 5.21
CA GLN A 119 13.76 -10.33 5.30
C GLN A 119 13.39 -8.93 4.81
N GLY A 120 12.11 -8.67 4.53
CA GLY A 120 11.62 -7.35 4.10
C GLY A 120 11.76 -7.05 2.61
N GLY A 121 12.71 -7.68 1.93
CA GLY A 121 12.95 -7.48 0.48
C GLY A 121 13.36 -6.05 0.13
N VAL A 122 13.41 -5.75 -1.17
CA VAL A 122 13.76 -4.41 -1.67
C VAL A 122 12.85 -3.33 -1.09
N LEU A 123 11.56 -3.65 -0.91
CA LEU A 123 10.57 -2.73 -0.35
C LEU A 123 10.96 -2.18 1.04
N ALA A 124 11.58 -3.00 1.90
CA ALA A 124 12.01 -2.55 3.21
C ALA A 124 13.21 -1.59 3.14
N ASP A 125 14.03 -1.68 2.11
CA ASP A 125 15.21 -0.83 1.94
C ASP A 125 14.84 0.55 1.39
N VAL A 126 13.77 0.64 0.59
CA VAL A 126 13.37 1.87 -0.09
C VAL A 126 12.25 2.63 0.62
N ALA A 127 11.52 2.03 1.56
CA ALA A 127 10.40 2.69 2.24
C ALA A 127 10.85 3.60 3.40
N ASP A 128 10.08 4.65 3.66
CA ASP A 128 10.36 5.61 4.75
C ASP A 128 10.08 5.02 6.14
N LEU A 129 9.04 4.18 6.23
CA LEU A 129 8.64 3.51 7.47
C LEU A 129 8.39 2.03 7.19
N VAL A 130 8.99 1.14 7.98
CA VAL A 130 8.89 -0.30 7.78
C VAL A 130 8.28 -1.00 8.99
N VAL A 131 7.20 -1.73 8.78
CA VAL A 131 6.65 -2.72 9.71
C VAL A 131 7.00 -4.10 9.17
N ARG A 132 8.13 -4.64 9.63
CA ARG A 132 8.60 -5.98 9.23
C ARG A 132 8.14 -7.03 10.25
N ILE A 133 7.36 -7.99 9.79
CA ILE A 133 6.95 -9.13 10.59
C ILE A 133 8.07 -10.17 10.60
N PRO A 134 8.61 -10.57 11.79
CA PRO A 134 9.73 -11.51 11.89
C PRO A 134 9.26 -12.97 11.69
N SER A 135 8.77 -13.27 10.50
CA SER A 135 8.33 -14.60 10.09
C SER A 135 8.71 -14.85 8.64
N GLU A 136 9.28 -16.01 8.37
CA GLU A 136 9.62 -16.47 7.02
C GLU A 136 8.47 -17.26 6.37
N HIS A 137 7.43 -17.59 7.15
CA HIS A 137 6.31 -18.40 6.67
C HIS A 137 5.20 -17.52 6.09
N MET A 138 5.04 -17.58 4.77
CA MET A 138 3.94 -16.93 4.05
C MET A 138 2.70 -17.83 3.91
N VAL A 139 2.90 -19.14 4.06
CA VAL A 139 1.88 -20.18 3.88
C VAL A 139 2.03 -21.20 5.00
N ILE A 140 0.90 -21.78 5.44
CA ILE A 140 0.92 -22.92 6.36
C ILE A 140 1.40 -24.14 5.57
N ARG A 141 2.70 -24.34 5.52
CA ARG A 141 3.32 -25.56 4.99
C ARG A 141 4.06 -26.26 6.13
N ARG A 142 3.71 -27.52 6.36
CA ARG A 142 4.48 -28.41 7.23
C ARG A 142 5.83 -28.63 6.55
N MET A 143 6.93 -28.23 7.18
CA MET A 143 8.25 -28.70 6.76
C MET A 143 8.27 -30.20 7.06
N VAL A 144 8.14 -31.02 6.02
CA VAL A 144 8.49 -32.43 6.11
C VAL A 144 9.99 -32.46 5.95
N THR A 145 10.70 -32.62 7.07
CA THR A 145 12.13 -32.95 7.12
C THR A 145 12.35 -34.38 6.67
#